data_AF-A0A8C8UMQ7-F1
#
_entry.id   AF-A0A8C8UMQ7-F1
#
_cell.length_a   1.000
_cell.length_b   1.000
_cell.length_c   1.000
_cell.angle_alpha   90.00
_cell.angle_beta   90.00
_cell.angle_gamma   90.00
#
_symmetry.space_group_name_H-M   'P 1'
#
loop_
_entity.id
_entity.type
_entity.pdbx_description
1 polymer ?
#
loop_
_entity_poly.entity_id
_entity_poly.type
_entity_poly.pdbx_seq_one_letter_code
_entity_poly.pdbx_strand_id
1 'polypeptide(L)' 'LFVAGPILLVELYPARVEFAFYRMSLCTKLGGLCETDCLTFKEKTGSCRADLTPLCCRKGKKH' A
#
# COMPACT_ATOMS: atom_id res chain seq x y z
N LEU A 1 -29.17 -23.49 4.86
CA LEU A 1 -27.72 -23.45 5.15
C LEU A 1 -26.88 -23.03 3.93
N PHE A 2 -27.36 -22.16 3.03
CA PHE A 2 -26.69 -21.84 1.76
C PHE A 2 -26.41 -20.33 1.54
N VAL A 3 -26.48 -19.51 2.58
CA VAL A 3 -26.35 -18.03 2.42
C VAL A 3 -25.19 -17.44 3.22
N ALA A 4 -24.54 -18.20 4.11
CA ALA A 4 -23.49 -17.67 4.99
C ALA A 4 -22.09 -17.60 4.35
N GLY A 5 -21.79 -18.46 3.36
CA GLY A 5 -20.49 -18.49 2.68
C GLY A 5 -20.14 -17.25 1.84
N PRO A 6 -21.05 -16.72 0.99
CA PRO A 6 -20.70 -15.59 0.11
C PRO A 6 -20.59 -14.25 0.87
N ILE A 7 -21.27 -14.10 2.01
CA ILE A 7 -21.23 -12.87 2.81
C ILE A 7 -19.85 -12.68 3.45
N LEU A 8 -19.24 -13.75 3.96
CA LEU A 8 -17.89 -13.70 4.55
C LEU A 8 -16.80 -13.35 3.53
N LEU A 9 -16.95 -13.79 2.27
CA LEU A 9 -16.02 -13.44 1.19
C LEU A 9 -16.12 -11.95 0.83
N VAL A 10 -17.32 -11.38 0.90
CA VAL A 10 -17.58 -9.96 0.65
C VAL A 10 -17.03 -9.05 1.74
N GLU A 11 -16.79 -9.52 2.98
CA GLU A 11 -16.14 -8.71 4.02
C GLU A 11 -14.61 -8.85 4.00
N LEU A 12 -14.07 -10.04 3.70
CA LEU A 12 -12.63 -10.26 3.67
C LEU A 12 -11.95 -9.66 2.43
N TYR A 13 -12.65 -9.58 1.30
CA TYR A 13 -12.09 -9.01 0.07
C TYR A 13 -11.89 -7.49 0.13
N PRO A 14 -12.93 -6.65 0.39
CA PRO A 14 -12.81 -5.19 0.29
C PRO A 14 -11.79 -4.66 1.29
N ALA A 15 -11.73 -5.22 2.49
CA ALA A 15 -10.74 -4.82 3.49
C ALA A 15 -9.29 -4.98 3.01
N ARG A 16 -8.97 -5.97 2.16
CA ARG A 16 -7.60 -6.13 1.64
C ARG A 16 -7.31 -5.23 0.46
N VAL A 17 -8.25 -5.07 -0.48
CA VAL A 17 -8.05 -4.25 -1.68
C VAL A 17 -8.11 -2.76 -1.36
N GLU A 18 -9.04 -2.33 -0.52
CA GLU A 18 -9.12 -0.94 -0.05
C GLU A 18 -7.91 -0.56 0.78
N PHE A 19 -7.40 -1.46 1.62
CA PHE A 19 -6.24 -1.16 2.45
C PHE A 19 -4.95 -1.00 1.64
N ALA A 20 -4.79 -1.77 0.56
CA ALA A 20 -3.68 -1.59 -0.38
C ALA A 20 -3.79 -0.25 -1.11
N PHE A 21 -4.99 0.08 -1.63
CA PHE A 21 -5.24 1.35 -2.30
C PHE A 21 -5.06 2.55 -1.37
N TYR A 22 -5.53 2.42 -0.13
CA TYR A 22 -5.38 3.43 0.92
C TYR A 22 -3.90 3.71 1.18
N ARG A 23 -3.09 2.68 1.43
CA ARG A 23 -1.64 2.83 1.66
C ARG A 23 -0.90 3.43 0.47
N MET A 24 -1.25 3.00 -0.75
CA MET A 24 -0.72 3.58 -1.98
C MET A 24 -1.04 5.08 -2.06
N SER A 25 -2.31 5.45 -1.86
CA SER A 25 -2.75 6.85 -1.89
C SER A 25 -2.07 7.70 -0.82
N LEU A 26 -1.83 7.13 0.37
CA LEU A 26 -1.16 7.81 1.48
C LEU A 26 0.31 8.05 1.17
N CYS A 27 0.98 7.08 0.54
CA CYS A 27 2.35 7.23 0.06
C CYS A 27 2.45 8.36 -0.98
N THR A 28 1.54 8.38 -1.97
CA THR A 28 1.50 9.44 -2.98
C THR A 28 1.22 10.81 -2.37
N LYS A 29 0.31 10.90 -1.38
CA LYS A 29 0.03 12.16 -0.65
C LYS A 29 1.24 12.69 0.12
N LEU A 30 2.10 11.80 0.61
CA LEU A 30 3.37 12.17 1.26
C LEU A 30 4.45 12.58 0.25
N GLY A 31 4.17 12.55 -1.06
CA GLY A 31 5.16 12.78 -2.12
C GLY A 31 6.13 11.61 -2.30
N GLY A 32 5.74 10.42 -1.86
CA GLY A 32 6.46 9.17 -2.05
C GLY A 32 5.95 8.38 -3.25
N LEU A 33 6.75 7.39 -3.66
CA LEU A 33 6.43 6.43 -4.70
C LEU A 33 6.56 5.01 -4.13
N CYS A 34 5.69 4.11 -4.58
CA CYS A 34 5.76 2.71 -4.19
C CYS A 34 6.81 2.02 -5.07
N GLU A 35 7.86 1.50 -4.45
CA GLU A 35 8.99 0.84 -5.14
C GLU A 35 9.26 -0.54 -4.52
N THR A 36 9.96 -1.39 -5.27
CA THR A 36 10.48 -2.69 -4.78
C THR A 36 11.51 -2.48 -3.68
N ASP A 37 12.43 -1.54 -3.93
CA ASP A 37 13.51 -1.13 -3.05
C ASP A 37 13.67 0.39 -3.13
N CYS A 38 14.00 1.05 -2.02
CA CYS A 38 14.24 2.50 -2.02
C CYS A 38 15.70 2.77 -2.40
N LEU A 39 15.90 3.51 -3.51
CA LEU A 39 17.21 4.05 -3.87
C LEU A 39 17.88 4.76 -2.67
N THR A 40 19.22 4.74 -2.59
CA THR A 40 20.00 5.28 -1.46
C THR A 40 19.74 6.75 -1.13
N PHE A 41 19.19 7.52 -2.08
CA PHE A 41 18.84 8.94 -1.93
C PHE A 41 17.37 9.17 -1.56
N LYS A 42 16.59 8.09 -1.39
CA LYS A 42 15.19 8.11 -0.99
C LYS A 42 15.06 7.51 0.42
N GLU A 43 14.20 8.11 1.21
CA GLU A 43 13.88 7.62 2.55
C GLU A 43 12.70 6.65 2.50
N LYS A 44 12.81 5.53 3.22
CA LYS A 44 11.71 4.60 3.43
C LYS A 44 10.78 5.17 4.49
N THR A 45 9.62 5.66 4.07
CA THR A 45 8.62 6.26 4.97
C THR A 45 7.51 5.28 5.36
N GLY A 46 7.32 4.18 4.62
CA GLY A 46 6.25 3.22 4.92
C GLY A 46 6.20 2.01 3.98
N SER A 47 5.02 1.39 3.87
CA SER A 47 4.77 0.24 2.99
C SER A 47 3.50 0.44 2.15
N CYS A 48 3.53 0.05 0.87
CA CYS A 48 2.39 0.12 -0.04
C CYS A 48 1.64 -1.21 -0.19
N ARG A 49 2.21 -2.34 0.28
CA ARG A 49 1.61 -3.69 0.25
C ARG A 49 1.05 -4.09 -1.12
N ALA A 50 1.67 -3.60 -2.20
CA ALA A 50 1.56 -4.20 -3.52
C ALA A 50 2.59 -5.32 -3.59
N ASP A 51 2.19 -6.50 -4.09
CA ASP A 51 3.04 -7.71 -4.15
C ASP A 51 4.39 -7.43 -4.83
N LEU A 52 4.38 -6.50 -5.80
CA LEU A 52 5.54 -6.08 -6.58
C LEU A 52 6.18 -4.77 -6.10
N THR A 53 5.57 -3.99 -5.22
CA THR A 53 6.14 -2.72 -4.71
C THR A 53 5.77 -2.49 -3.24
N PRO A 54 6.44 -3.19 -2.31
CA PRO A 54 6.02 -3.20 -0.92
C PRO A 54 6.41 -1.92 -0.17
N LEU A 55 7.33 -1.10 -0.68
CA LEU A 55 7.90 0.04 0.07
C LEU A 55 7.35 1.37 -0.42
N CYS A 56 7.09 2.29 0.51
CA CYS A 56 6.86 3.69 0.19
C CYS A 56 8.18 4.47 0.34
N CYS A 57 8.70 4.96 -0.79
CA CYS A 57 9.99 5.65 -0.88
C CYS A 57 9.76 7.12 -1.22
N ARG A 58 10.22 8.03 -0.35
CA ARG A 58 10.10 9.47 -0.56
C ARG A 58 11.46 10.04 -0.92
N LYS A 59 11.53 10.95 -1.90
CA LYS A 59 12.76 11.72 -2.11
C LYS A 59 13.05 12.51 -0.83
N GLY A 60 14.23 12.31 -0.24
CA GLY A 60 14.67 13.15 0.86
C GLY A 60 14.65 14.61 0.41
N LYS A 61 14.13 15.51 1.24
CA LYS A 61 14.36 16.94 0.99
C LYS A 61 15.87 17.13 1.11
N LYS A 62 16.54 17.44 0.00
CA LYS A 62 17.90 17.99 0.06
C LYS A 62 17.80 19.22 0.97
N HIS A 63 18.51 19.14 2.09
CA HIS A 63 18.56 20.18 3.11
C HIS A 63 18.98 21.52 2.49
#